data_AF-A0A5B7T2P8-F1
#
_entry.id   AF-A0A5B7T2P8-F1
#
_cell.length_a   1.000
_cell.length_b   1.000
_cell.length_c   1.000
_cell.angle_alpha   90.00
_cell.angle_beta   90.00
_cell.angle_gamma   90.00
#
_symmetry.space_group_name_H-M   'P 1'
#
loop_
_entity.id
_entity.type
_entity.pdbx_description
1 polymer ?
#
loop_
_entity_poly.entity_id
_entity_poly.type
_entity_poly.pdbx_seq_one_letter_code
_entity_poly.pdbx_strand_id
1 'polypeptide(L)'
;MSTQKIIPKKDLSLNQLKKNSDFLVQGTVIDFSHSNKDSTNVSIYINHIISGSEEILGKNVDVKLPGGIEQNVYYKSIQCPLPNLGQKVILRLDKKEDNYEILAPNSNFWIEKNHEFVLNNQNIRQEPALEEITKQLNQAIPYRYTDLC
;
A
#
# COMPACT_ATOMS: atom_id res chain seq x y z
N MET A 1 -17.59 29.88 -0.46
CA MET A 1 -17.65 28.49 0.05
C MET A 1 -16.21 28.06 0.31
N SER A 2 -15.83 27.87 1.57
CA SER A 2 -14.45 27.60 1.96
C SER A 2 -14.16 26.11 1.78
N THR A 3 -13.30 25.75 0.83
CA THR A 3 -12.73 24.41 0.73
C THR A 3 -11.88 24.17 1.97
N GLN A 4 -12.33 23.30 2.86
CA GLN A 4 -11.54 22.84 3.99
C GLN A 4 -10.29 22.15 3.45
N LYS A 5 -9.14 22.83 3.52
CA LYS A 5 -7.84 22.20 3.47
C LYS A 5 -7.78 21.23 4.65
N ILE A 6 -7.86 19.93 4.36
CA ILE A 6 -7.49 18.91 5.33
C ILE A 6 -5.97 19.01 5.47
N ILE A 7 -5.51 19.84 6.40
CA ILE A 7 -4.10 19.89 6.80
C ILE A 7 -3.83 18.57 7.52
N PRO A 8 -2.92 17.70 7.05
CA PRO A 8 -2.53 16.52 7.80
C PRO A 8 -2.01 16.97 9.16
N LYS A 9 -2.61 16.46 10.24
CA LYS A 9 -2.18 16.73 11.62
C LYS A 9 -0.68 16.50 11.72
N LYS A 10 0.00 17.42 12.40
CA LYS A 10 1.46 17.61 12.54
C LYS A 10 2.26 16.42 13.10
N ASP A 11 1.65 15.26 13.30
CA ASP A 11 2.26 14.11 14.00
C ASP A 11 2.22 12.80 13.21
N LEU A 12 1.87 12.78 11.91
CA LEU A 12 1.94 11.55 11.11
C LEU A 12 3.38 11.01 11.14
N SER A 13 3.58 9.91 11.85
CA SER A 13 4.87 9.23 12.02
C SER A 13 4.69 7.72 11.81
N LEU A 14 5.77 6.99 11.53
CA LEU A 14 5.70 5.53 11.36
C LEU A 14 5.06 4.86 12.58
N ASN A 15 5.33 5.36 13.79
CA ASN A 15 4.72 4.85 15.01
C ASN A 15 3.20 5.03 15.05
N GLN A 16 2.66 6.13 14.51
CA GLN A 16 1.22 6.32 14.40
C GLN A 16 0.60 5.42 13.34
N LEU A 17 1.30 5.18 12.22
CA LEU A 17 0.86 4.21 11.21
C LEU A 17 0.73 2.81 11.82
N LYS A 18 1.72 2.39 12.60
CA LYS A 18 1.72 1.09 13.28
C LYS A 18 0.59 0.94 14.30
N LYS A 19 0.26 2.00 15.04
CA LYS A 19 -0.74 1.95 16.13
C LYS A 19 -2.19 1.93 15.66
N ASN A 20 -2.47 2.49 14.49
CA ASN A 20 -3.84 2.76 14.06
C ASN A 20 -4.37 1.73 13.04
N SER A 21 -3.65 0.66 12.75
CA SER A 21 -4.09 -0.43 11.86
C SER A 21 -3.77 -1.78 12.46
N ASP A 22 -4.49 -2.79 12.00
CA ASP A 22 -4.23 -4.17 12.39
C ASP A 22 -2.88 -4.66 11.88
N PHE A 23 -2.51 -4.26 10.65
CA PHE A 23 -1.24 -4.66 10.03
C PHE A 23 -0.57 -3.54 9.23
N LEU A 24 0.75 -3.52 9.29
CA LEU A 24 1.63 -2.84 8.33
C LEU A 24 2.56 -3.90 7.75
N VAL A 25 2.45 -4.15 6.46
CA VAL A 25 3.10 -5.31 5.81
C VAL A 25 3.85 -4.92 4.57
N GLN A 26 4.87 -5.71 4.24
CA GLN A 26 5.45 -5.75 2.91
C GLN A 26 4.94 -7.02 2.21
N GLY A 27 4.52 -6.87 0.96
CA GLY A 27 4.10 -7.99 0.12
C GLY A 27 4.59 -7.88 -1.32
N THR A 28 4.28 -8.91 -2.10
CA THR A 28 4.54 -8.98 -3.54
C THR A 28 3.21 -9.16 -4.25
N VAL A 29 2.95 -8.33 -5.25
CA VAL A 29 1.75 -8.44 -6.09
C VAL A 29 1.86 -9.70 -6.95
N ILE A 30 0.93 -10.63 -6.81
CA ILE A 30 0.99 -11.93 -7.49
C ILE A 30 -0.07 -12.09 -8.58
N ASP A 31 -1.24 -11.44 -8.43
CA ASP A 31 -2.33 -11.57 -9.40
C ASP A 31 -3.27 -10.35 -9.37
N PHE A 32 -3.95 -10.15 -10.50
CA PHE A 32 -5.06 -9.22 -10.66
C PHE A 32 -6.30 -10.00 -11.11
N SER A 33 -7.35 -9.99 -10.29
CA SER A 33 -8.62 -10.63 -10.62
C SER A 33 -9.79 -9.64 -10.51
N HIS A 34 -10.93 -10.00 -11.07
CA HIS A 34 -12.20 -9.27 -10.92
C HIS A 34 -12.05 -7.75 -11.07
N SER A 35 -11.64 -7.32 -12.27
CA SER A 35 -11.42 -5.90 -12.60
C SER A 35 -12.62 -5.30 -13.33
N ASN A 36 -12.97 -4.07 -12.98
CA ASN A 36 -13.92 -3.22 -13.70
C ASN A 36 -13.42 -1.77 -13.70
N LYS A 37 -14.15 -0.82 -14.31
CA LYS A 37 -13.76 0.59 -14.32
C LYS A 37 -13.47 1.20 -12.95
N ASP A 38 -14.14 0.73 -11.89
CA ASP A 38 -14.11 1.36 -10.57
C ASP A 38 -13.06 0.71 -9.66
N SER A 39 -12.74 -0.57 -9.87
CA SER A 39 -11.90 -1.33 -8.94
C SER A 39 -11.31 -2.61 -9.53
N THR A 40 -10.23 -3.07 -8.90
CA THR A 40 -9.55 -4.34 -9.20
C THR A 40 -9.24 -5.08 -7.91
N ASN A 41 -9.52 -6.39 -7.88
CA ASN A 41 -9.01 -7.23 -6.81
C ASN A 41 -7.55 -7.59 -7.09
N VAL A 42 -6.70 -7.38 -6.10
CA VAL A 42 -5.27 -7.63 -6.19
C VAL A 42 -4.93 -8.67 -5.14
N SER A 43 -4.31 -9.76 -5.57
CA SER A 43 -3.77 -10.76 -4.65
C SER A 43 -2.32 -10.43 -4.34
N ILE A 44 -1.97 -10.41 -3.05
CA ILE A 44 -0.67 -9.99 -2.55
C ILE A 44 -0.12 -11.06 -1.61
N TYR A 45 1.03 -11.62 -1.95
CA TYR A 45 1.76 -12.54 -1.07
C TYR A 45 2.50 -11.75 0.00
N ILE A 46 2.24 -12.02 1.28
CA ILE A 46 2.84 -11.29 2.39
C ILE A 46 4.24 -11.84 2.70
N ASN A 47 5.26 -11.04 2.38
CA ASN A 47 6.67 -11.41 2.58
C ASN A 47 7.16 -11.10 4.00
N HIS A 48 6.67 -10.00 4.60
CA HIS A 48 7.19 -9.51 5.87
C HIS A 48 6.15 -8.68 6.64
N ILE A 49 6.13 -8.82 7.97
CA ILE A 49 5.29 -8.03 8.87
C ILE A 49 6.12 -6.92 9.49
N ILE A 50 5.80 -5.67 9.20
CA ILE A 50 6.46 -4.49 9.77
C ILE A 50 5.83 -4.14 11.14
N SER A 51 4.54 -4.42 11.29
CA SER A 51 3.76 -4.31 12.54
C SER A 51 2.46 -5.11 12.43
N GLY A 52 1.96 -5.64 13.54
CA GLY A 52 0.76 -6.47 13.59
C GLY A 52 1.06 -7.93 13.90
N SER A 53 0.04 -8.78 13.78
CA SER A 53 0.19 -10.24 13.98
C SER A 53 0.90 -10.92 12.80
N GLU A 54 1.61 -12.01 13.06
CA GLU A 54 2.23 -12.85 12.02
C GLU A 54 1.26 -13.82 11.34
N GLU A 55 -0.03 -13.81 11.71
CA GLU A 55 -1.04 -14.75 11.18
C GLU A 55 -1.18 -14.75 9.65
N ILE A 56 -0.79 -13.66 8.99
CA ILE A 56 -0.84 -13.49 7.53
C ILE A 56 0.51 -13.66 6.83
N LEU A 57 1.60 -13.83 7.59
CA LEU A 57 2.94 -14.01 7.01
C LEU A 57 2.98 -15.27 6.15
N GLY A 58 3.53 -15.18 4.93
CA GLY A 58 3.62 -16.29 4.00
C GLY A 58 2.28 -16.71 3.37
N LYS A 59 1.25 -15.84 3.42
CA LYS A 59 -0.07 -16.09 2.82
C LYS A 59 -0.39 -15.07 1.75
N ASN A 60 -1.33 -15.42 0.89
CA ASN A 60 -1.95 -14.49 -0.05
C ASN A 60 -3.08 -13.74 0.66
N VAL A 61 -3.11 -12.43 0.48
CA VAL A 61 -4.18 -11.56 0.93
C VAL A 61 -4.75 -10.85 -0.27
N ASP A 62 -6.07 -10.96 -0.46
CA ASP A 62 -6.78 -10.26 -1.51
C ASP A 62 -7.26 -8.90 -0.98
N VAL A 63 -6.95 -7.85 -1.74
CA VAL A 63 -7.35 -6.48 -1.43
C VAL A 63 -7.96 -5.82 -2.65
N LYS A 64 -8.86 -4.86 -2.42
CA LYS A 64 -9.49 -4.10 -3.50
C LYS A 64 -8.80 -2.76 -3.70
N LEU A 65 -8.26 -2.53 -4.88
CA LEU A 65 -7.69 -1.23 -5.28
C LEU A 65 -8.67 -0.46 -6.17
N PRO A 66 -8.68 0.89 -6.10
CA PRO A 66 -9.48 1.71 -6.99
C PRO A 66 -8.87 1.76 -8.40
N GLY A 67 -9.73 1.79 -9.41
CA GLY A 67 -9.36 1.70 -10.81
C GLY A 67 -9.17 0.27 -11.29
N GLY A 68 -9.19 0.09 -12.61
CA GLY A 68 -9.13 -1.23 -13.19
C GLY A 68 -9.14 -1.24 -14.71
N ILE A 69 -9.28 -2.44 -15.26
CA ILE A 69 -9.27 -2.71 -16.69
C ILE A 69 -10.65 -3.24 -17.04
N GLU A 70 -11.37 -2.50 -17.87
CA GLU A 70 -12.66 -2.93 -18.41
C GLU A 70 -12.59 -2.82 -19.93
N GLN A 71 -12.95 -3.90 -20.63
CA GLN A 71 -12.92 -3.96 -22.11
C GLN A 71 -11.57 -3.54 -22.73
N ASN A 72 -10.45 -3.95 -22.11
CA ASN A 72 -9.07 -3.57 -22.48
C ASN A 72 -8.75 -2.07 -22.33
N VAL A 73 -9.63 -1.29 -21.69
CA VAL A 73 -9.38 0.11 -21.33
C VAL A 73 -8.92 0.17 -19.89
N TYR A 74 -7.77 0.80 -19.65
CA TYR A 74 -7.25 1.02 -18.30
C TYR A 74 -7.80 2.32 -17.69
N TYR A 75 -8.66 2.18 -16.69
CA TYR A 75 -9.20 3.24 -15.87
C TYR A 75 -8.26 3.53 -14.70
N LYS A 76 -7.25 4.36 -14.97
CA LYS A 76 -6.20 4.68 -14.00
C LYS A 76 -6.74 5.57 -12.88
N SER A 77 -6.67 5.09 -11.64
CA SER A 77 -6.74 5.97 -10.48
C SER A 77 -5.41 6.73 -10.35
N ILE A 78 -5.42 8.04 -10.55
CA ILE A 78 -4.21 8.88 -10.38
C ILE A 78 -3.76 8.86 -8.90
N GLN A 79 -4.71 8.69 -7.98
CA GLN A 79 -4.47 8.71 -6.54
C GLN A 79 -3.98 7.35 -6.00
N CYS A 80 -4.21 6.25 -6.72
CA CYS A 80 -3.67 4.95 -6.38
C CYS A 80 -3.55 4.09 -7.66
N PRO A 81 -2.53 4.35 -8.51
CA PRO A 81 -2.33 3.57 -9.72
C PRO A 81 -2.19 2.08 -9.40
N LEU A 82 -2.67 1.18 -10.26
CA LEU A 82 -2.40 -0.24 -10.05
C LEU A 82 -0.88 -0.50 -10.06
N PRO A 83 -0.37 -1.32 -9.12
CA PRO A 83 1.02 -1.78 -9.17
C PRO A 83 1.23 -2.73 -10.35
N ASN A 84 2.47 -3.16 -10.59
CA ASN A 84 2.79 -4.21 -11.56
C ASN A 84 2.75 -5.59 -10.90
N LEU A 85 2.51 -6.65 -11.69
CA LEU A 85 2.76 -8.02 -11.25
C LEU A 85 4.22 -8.19 -10.84
N GLY A 86 4.47 -8.93 -9.76
CA GLY A 86 5.79 -9.14 -9.16
C GLY A 86 6.35 -7.94 -8.40
N GLN A 87 5.65 -6.79 -8.39
CA GLN A 87 6.14 -5.61 -7.69
C GLN A 87 5.99 -5.76 -6.17
N LYS A 88 7.03 -5.36 -5.44
CA LYS A 88 6.96 -5.27 -3.98
C LYS A 88 6.20 -4.03 -3.56
N VAL A 89 5.40 -4.18 -2.51
CA VAL A 89 4.52 -3.14 -1.99
C VAL A 89 4.58 -3.10 -0.46
N ILE A 90 4.33 -1.94 0.12
CA ILE A 90 4.03 -1.79 1.55
C ILE A 90 2.61 -1.28 1.69
N LEU A 91 1.85 -1.93 2.57
CA LEU A 91 0.42 -1.72 2.74
C LEU A 91 0.11 -1.56 4.22
N ARG A 92 -0.84 -0.67 4.49
CA ARG A 92 -1.55 -0.67 5.75
C ARG A 92 -2.88 -1.39 5.58
N LEU A 93 -3.07 -2.49 6.32
CA LEU A 93 -4.25 -3.34 6.23
C LEU A 93 -5.05 -3.30 7.52
N ASP A 94 -6.37 -3.26 7.38
CA ASP A 94 -7.31 -3.57 8.44
C ASP A 94 -8.02 -4.89 8.12
N LYS A 95 -8.27 -5.70 9.15
CA LYS A 95 -9.04 -6.93 9.04
C LYS A 95 -10.52 -6.62 9.25
N LYS A 96 -11.35 -7.10 8.34
CA LYS A 96 -12.81 -6.94 8.33
C LYS A 96 -13.45 -8.31 8.24
N GLU A 97 -13.94 -8.84 9.36
CA GLU A 97 -14.56 -10.18 9.46
C GLU A 97 -13.70 -11.24 8.75
N ASP A 98 -13.97 -11.52 7.47
CA ASP A 98 -13.30 -12.52 6.64
C ASP A 98 -12.36 -11.95 5.55
N ASN A 99 -12.19 -10.63 5.47
CA ASN A 99 -11.45 -9.93 4.41
C ASN A 99 -10.42 -8.93 4.95
N TYR A 100 -9.55 -8.44 4.06
CA TYR A 100 -8.59 -7.38 4.33
C TYR A 100 -8.84 -6.18 3.43
N GLU A 101 -8.70 -4.98 3.99
CA GLU A 101 -8.85 -3.74 3.25
C GLU A 101 -7.63 -2.85 3.45
N ILE A 102 -7.24 -2.14 2.39
CA ILE A 102 -6.22 -1.10 2.52
C ILE A 102 -6.89 0.14 3.08
N LEU A 103 -6.45 0.57 4.26
CA LEU A 103 -6.96 1.79 4.86
C LEU A 103 -6.46 3.01 4.07
N ALA A 104 -7.38 3.82 3.52
CA ALA A 104 -7.04 5.03 2.76
C ALA A 104 -5.90 4.78 1.75
N PRO A 105 -6.15 4.00 0.68
CA PRO A 105 -5.12 3.53 -0.26
C PRO A 105 -4.39 4.65 -1.00
N ASN A 106 -4.93 5.87 -0.97
CA ASN A 106 -4.28 7.06 -1.52
C ASN A 106 -3.12 7.59 -0.68
N SER A 107 -2.99 7.21 0.60
CA SER A 107 -1.93 7.66 1.51
C SER A 107 -1.21 6.54 2.27
N ASN A 108 -1.66 5.28 2.15
CA ASN A 108 -1.06 4.13 2.82
C ASN A 108 -0.67 2.97 1.89
N PHE A 109 -0.30 3.27 0.65
CA PHE A 109 0.11 2.30 -0.36
C PHE A 109 1.43 2.73 -1.00
N TRP A 110 2.51 2.03 -0.68
CA TRP A 110 3.83 2.25 -1.26
C TRP A 110 4.17 1.13 -2.23
N ILE A 111 4.90 1.49 -3.27
CA ILE A 111 5.40 0.57 -4.29
C ILE A 111 6.91 0.68 -4.37
N GLU A 112 7.58 -0.42 -4.63
CA GLU A 112 9.02 -0.43 -4.89
C GLU A 112 9.32 0.18 -6.27
N LYS A 113 10.29 1.10 -6.32
CA LYS A 113 10.89 1.67 -7.52
C LYS A 113 12.37 1.86 -7.31
N ASN A 114 13.18 1.35 -8.24
CA ASN A 114 14.65 1.39 -8.13
C ASN A 114 15.10 0.90 -6.75
N HIS A 115 14.45 -0.16 -6.28
CA HIS A 115 14.67 -0.81 -5.00
C HIS A 115 14.35 0.04 -3.74
N GLU A 116 13.81 1.25 -3.89
CA GLU A 116 13.27 2.03 -2.78
C GLU A 116 11.74 2.01 -2.81
N PHE A 117 11.12 2.01 -1.64
CA PHE A 117 9.68 2.20 -1.53
C PHE A 117 9.33 3.69 -1.67
N VAL A 118 8.36 3.97 -2.52
CA VAL A 118 7.80 5.31 -2.72
C VAL A 118 6.30 5.25 -2.59
N LEU A 119 5.69 6.30 -2.01
CA LEU A 119 4.24 6.38 -1.96
C LEU A 119 3.69 6.41 -3.39
N ASN A 120 2.71 5.56 -3.67
CA ASN A 120 2.21 5.37 -5.02
C ASN A 120 1.42 6.58 -5.55
N ASN A 121 0.80 7.34 -4.64
CA ASN A 121 0.09 8.56 -4.98
C ASN A 121 1.06 9.73 -5.26
N GLN A 122 1.31 9.99 -6.54
CA GLN A 122 2.26 11.02 -6.97
C GLN A 122 1.87 12.44 -6.55
N ASN A 123 0.58 12.71 -6.33
CA ASN A 123 0.09 14.05 -6.02
C ASN A 123 0.38 14.49 -4.58
N ILE A 124 0.54 13.52 -3.66
CA ILE A 124 0.73 13.83 -2.23
C ILE A 124 2.02 13.25 -1.66
N ARG A 125 2.78 12.45 -2.42
CA ARG A 125 4.02 11.83 -1.91
C ARG A 125 5.09 12.83 -1.46
N GLN A 126 5.01 14.08 -1.92
CA GLN A 126 5.91 15.16 -1.54
C GLN A 126 5.46 15.91 -0.26
N GLU A 127 4.30 15.56 0.30
CA GLU A 127 3.87 16.13 1.58
C GLU A 127 4.89 15.75 2.67
N PRO A 128 5.42 16.71 3.45
CA PRO A 128 6.57 16.48 4.32
C PRO A 128 6.43 15.29 5.28
N ALA A 129 5.23 15.08 5.83
CA ALA A 129 4.97 13.95 6.72
C ALA A 129 5.04 12.60 6.00
N LEU A 130 4.56 12.53 4.76
CA LEU A 130 4.57 11.31 3.95
C LEU A 130 5.97 11.00 3.42
N GLU A 131 6.75 12.01 3.05
CA GLU A 131 8.16 11.85 2.72
C GLU A 131 8.94 11.28 3.91
N GLU A 132 8.73 11.84 5.11
CA GLU A 132 9.42 11.41 6.32
C GLU A 132 9.07 9.96 6.70
N ILE A 133 7.79 9.59 6.65
CA ILE A 133 7.35 8.20 6.81
C ILE A 133 8.01 7.29 5.78
N THR A 134 8.07 7.72 4.52
CA THR A 134 8.67 6.93 3.44
C THR A 134 10.15 6.69 3.70
N LYS A 135 10.90 7.69 4.19
CA LYS A 135 12.29 7.51 4.62
C LYS A 135 12.42 6.50 5.76
N GLN A 136 11.57 6.61 6.78
CA GLN A 136 11.57 5.68 7.91
C GLN A 136 11.24 4.24 7.48
N LEU A 137 10.31 4.05 6.54
CA LEU A 137 9.99 2.73 5.97
C LEU A 137 11.19 2.11 5.25
N ASN A 138 11.87 2.89 4.39
CA ASN A 138 13.06 2.42 3.67
C ASN A 138 14.24 2.10 4.61
N GLN A 139 14.33 2.74 5.76
CA GLN A 139 15.34 2.41 6.78
C GLN A 139 14.95 1.17 7.60
N ALA A 140 13.66 0.96 7.85
CA ALA A 140 13.15 -0.13 8.68
C ALA A 140 13.10 -1.48 7.95
N ILE A 141 13.06 -1.48 6.61
CA ILE A 141 13.06 -2.68 5.78
C ILE A 141 14.45 -2.83 5.15
N PRO A 142 15.40 -3.50 5.81
CA PRO A 142 16.69 -3.76 5.18
C PRO A 142 16.48 -4.65 3.96
N TYR A 143 17.12 -4.31 2.85
CA TYR A 143 17.19 -5.06 1.60
C TYR A 143 17.56 -6.55 1.73
N ARG A 144 17.95 -7.02 2.91
CA ARG A 144 18.45 -8.37 3.16
C ARG A 144 17.41 -9.49 2.97
N TYR A 145 16.16 -9.16 2.63
CA TYR A 145 15.12 -10.16 2.34
C TYR A 145 14.79 -10.27 0.85
N THR A 146 15.50 -9.57 -0.05
CA THR A 146 15.14 -9.56 -1.47
C THR A 146 15.78 -10.66 -2.32
N ASP A 147 16.80 -11.36 -1.82
CA ASP A 147 17.67 -12.21 -2.65
C ASP A 147 17.78 -13.67 -2.15
N LEU A 148 16.82 -14.17 -1.37
CA LEU A 148 16.75 -15.59 -1.01
C LEU A 148 15.66 -16.31 -1.81
N CYS A 149 15.91 -16.48 -3.11
CA CYS A 149 15.40 -17.55 -3.97
C CYS A 149 16.35 -17.70 -5.16
#